data_AF-A0A101MBL7-F1
#
_entry.id   AF-A0A101MBL7-F1
#
_cell.length_a   1.000
_cell.length_b   1.000
_cell.length_c   1.000
_cell.angle_alpha   90.00
_cell.angle_beta   90.00
_cell.angle_gamma   90.00
#
_symmetry.space_group_name_H-M   'P 1'
#
loop_
_entity.id
_entity.type
_entity.pdbx_description
1 polymer ?
#
loop_
_entity_poly.entity_id
_entity_poly.type
_entity_poly.pdbx_seq_one_letter_code
_entity_poly.pdbx_strand_id
1 'polypeptide(L)'
;MLSPEFLTRLEGTTVTINPSPDSPLHVGPTRWEIVSKVEERTHIVTQRDATNGLGPAYAAGKFLCRPASPDNDNPNSLSFMRIYKQIPIAGTEFTKAPMRAA
;
A
#
# COMPACT_ATOMS: atom_id res chain seq x y z
N MET A 1 22.72 1.00 3.52
CA MET A 1 21.66 0.87 4.54
C MET A 1 20.41 0.36 3.83
N LEU A 2 19.78 -0.70 4.31
CA LEU A 2 18.52 -1.19 3.74
C LEU A 2 17.40 -0.23 4.17
N SER A 3 16.63 0.29 3.21
CA SER A 3 15.44 1.08 3.52
C SER A 3 14.42 0.21 4.25
N PRO A 4 13.74 0.70 5.30
CA PRO A 4 12.71 -0.07 5.97
C PRO A 4 11.57 -0.40 5.00
N GLU A 5 11.11 -1.66 5.02
CA GLU A 5 9.93 -2.07 4.26
C GLU A 5 8.65 -1.84 5.08
N PHE A 6 7.70 -1.12 4.49
CA PHE A 6 6.44 -0.73 5.11
C PHE A 6 5.25 -1.57 4.68
N LEU A 7 5.36 -2.25 3.52
CA LEU A 7 4.31 -3.08 2.93
C LEU A 7 4.77 -4.55 2.94
N THR A 8 4.83 -5.12 4.14
CA THR A 8 5.22 -6.52 4.36
C THR A 8 4.01 -7.38 4.69
N ARG A 9 4.11 -8.69 4.44
CA ARG A 9 3.09 -9.70 4.81
C ARG A 9 1.70 -9.45 4.20
N LEU A 10 1.66 -8.95 2.97
CA LEU A 10 0.42 -8.72 2.22
C LEU A 10 0.09 -9.85 1.23
N GLU A 11 1.02 -10.76 0.96
CA GLU A 11 0.81 -11.89 0.06
C GLU A 11 -0.27 -12.84 0.62
N GLY A 12 -1.16 -13.31 -0.25
CA GLY A 12 -2.34 -14.09 0.10
C GLY A 12 -3.50 -13.27 0.70
N THR A 13 -3.33 -11.96 0.91
CA THR A 13 -4.43 -11.12 1.42
C THR A 13 -5.36 -10.67 0.29
N THR A 14 -6.65 -10.53 0.59
CA THR A 14 -7.64 -10.00 -0.34
C THR A 14 -7.86 -8.50 -0.09
N VAL A 15 -7.72 -7.70 -1.14
CA VAL A 15 -8.04 -6.28 -1.18
C VAL A 15 -9.42 -6.11 -1.81
N THR A 16 -10.29 -5.37 -1.13
CA THR A 16 -11.59 -4.94 -1.68
C THR A 16 -11.48 -3.48 -2.09
N ILE A 17 -11.72 -3.19 -3.36
CA ILE A 17 -11.79 -1.83 -3.90
C ILE A 17 -13.26 -1.49 -4.05
N ASN A 18 -13.75 -0.63 -3.18
CA ASN A 18 -15.09 -0.07 -3.28
C ASN A 18 -15.05 1.12 -4.25
N PRO A 19 -15.98 1.22 -5.21
CA PRO A 19 -16.09 2.40 -6.06
C PRO A 19 -16.39 3.62 -5.21
N SER A 20 -15.83 4.77 -5.62
CA SER A 20 -16.29 6.05 -5.09
C SER A 20 -17.74 6.28 -5.54
N PRO A 21 -18.64 6.75 -4.66
CA PRO A 21 -20.00 7.12 -5.06
C PRO A 21 -20.01 8.19 -6.16
N ASP A 22 -18.96 9.00 -6.25
CA ASP A 22 -18.81 10.07 -7.25
C ASP A 22 -18.08 9.60 -8.53
N SER A 23 -17.76 8.32 -8.66
CA SER A 23 -17.06 7.82 -9.84
C SER A 23 -18.02 7.73 -11.04
N PRO A 24 -17.68 8.33 -12.20
CA PRO A 24 -18.50 8.19 -13.41
C PRO A 24 -18.48 6.76 -13.98
N LEU A 25 -17.58 5.90 -13.47
CA LEU A 25 -17.46 4.51 -13.87
C LEU A 25 -18.33 3.64 -12.94
N HIS A 26 -19.35 2.99 -13.51
CA HIS A 26 -20.20 2.01 -12.81
C HIS A 26 -19.46 0.68 -12.62
N VAL A 27 -18.38 0.70 -11.85
CA VAL A 27 -17.64 -0.51 -11.47
C VAL A 27 -18.14 -0.91 -10.10
N GLY A 28 -18.75 -2.09 -9.97
CA GLY A 28 -19.11 -2.63 -8.65
C GLY A 28 -17.87 -2.87 -7.77
N PRO A 29 -18.04 -3.18 -6.47
CA PRO A 29 -16.91 -3.55 -5.62
C PRO A 29 -16.11 -4.70 -6.25
N THR A 30 -14.79 -4.53 -6.37
CA THR A 30 -13.90 -5.56 -6.91
C THR A 30 -13.02 -6.14 -5.81
N ARG A 31 -12.79 -7.46 -5.86
CA ARG A 31 -11.94 -8.17 -4.91
C ARG A 31 -10.73 -8.74 -5.63
N TRP A 32 -9.55 -8.51 -5.06
CA TRP A 32 -8.27 -8.90 -5.63
C TRP A 32 -7.43 -9.59 -4.58
N GLU A 33 -6.86 -10.73 -4.91
CA GLU A 33 -5.87 -11.40 -4.06
C GLU A 33 -4.48 -10.94 -4.47
N ILE A 34 -3.65 -10.55 -3.49
CA ILE A 34 -2.24 -10.24 -3.70
C ILE A 34 -1.48 -11.55 -3.80
N VAL A 35 -0.89 -11.81 -4.97
CA VAL A 35 -0.10 -13.02 -5.24
C VAL A 35 1.34 -12.81 -4.76
N SER A 36 1.96 -11.70 -5.15
CA SER A 36 3.34 -11.39 -4.77
C SER A 36 3.65 -9.90 -4.79
N LYS A 37 4.64 -9.50 -3.99
CA LYS A 37 5.22 -8.16 -4.05
C LYS A 37 6.29 -8.09 -5.15
N VAL A 38 6.18 -7.11 -6.04
CA VAL A 38 7.12 -6.89 -7.15
C VAL A 38 8.17 -5.86 -6.77
N GLU A 39 7.75 -4.75 -6.16
CA GLU A 39 8.62 -3.62 -5.85
C GLU A 39 8.04 -2.84 -4.68
N GLU A 40 8.89 -2.19 -3.89
CA GLU A 40 8.49 -1.12 -2.97
C GLU A 40 9.44 0.05 -3.09
N ARG A 41 8.88 1.26 -3.14
CA ARG A 41 9.61 2.52 -3.08
C ARG A 41 9.12 3.33 -1.89
N THR A 42 10.04 3.97 -1.20
CA THR A 42 9.75 4.83 -0.06
C THR A 42 10.08 6.27 -0.42
N HIS A 43 9.12 7.16 -0.24
CA HIS A 43 9.32 8.60 -0.26
C HIS A 43 9.36 9.09 1.18
N ILE A 44 10.57 9.25 1.70
CA ILE A 44 10.81 9.77 3.04
C ILE A 44 10.94 11.29 2.93
N VAL A 45 10.21 12.00 3.78
CA VAL A 45 10.34 13.46 3.91
C VAL A 45 10.73 13.81 5.33
N THR A 46 11.53 14.86 5.48
CA THR A 46 11.82 15.46 6.78
C THR A 46 10.69 16.39 7.20
N GLN A 47 10.67 16.80 8.47
CA GLN A 47 9.75 17.85 8.93
C GLN A 47 9.89 19.14 8.11
N ARG A 48 11.12 19.52 7.72
CA ARG A 48 11.36 20.70 6.90
C ARG A 48 10.72 20.56 5.51
N ASP A 49 10.90 19.41 4.87
CA ASP A 49 10.32 19.15 3.56
C ASP A 49 8.79 19.17 3.59
N ALA A 50 8.20 18.60 4.65
CA ALA A 50 6.76 18.65 4.88
C ALA A 50 6.26 20.10 5.09
N THR A 51 6.97 20.89 5.91
CA THR A 51 6.66 22.32 6.12
C THR A 51 6.79 23.13 4.83
N ASN A 52 7.70 22.76 3.93
CA ASN A 52 7.88 23.39 2.62
C ASN A 52 6.86 22.92 1.56
N GLY A 53 5.91 22.06 1.92
CA GLY A 53 4.82 21.63 1.03
C GLY A 53 5.17 20.46 0.10
N LEU A 54 6.21 19.67 0.39
CA LEU A 54 6.59 18.51 -0.43
C LEU A 54 5.59 17.33 -0.36
N GLY A 55 4.56 17.45 0.49
CA GLY A 55 3.57 16.41 0.72
C GLY A 55 3.97 15.42 1.80
N PRO A 56 3.14 14.39 2.07
CA PRO A 56 3.40 13.43 3.11
C PRO A 56 4.47 12.42 2.73
N ALA A 57 5.15 11.83 3.73
CA ALA A 57 5.95 10.64 3.51
C ALA A 57 5.03 9.46 3.14
N TYR A 58 5.45 8.62 2.19
CA TYR A 58 4.69 7.43 1.82
C TYR A 58 5.57 6.28 1.36
N ALA A 59 5.06 5.06 1.49
CA ALA A 59 5.54 3.87 0.81
C ALA A 59 4.59 3.51 -0.34
N ALA A 60 5.14 3.22 -1.51
CA ALA A 60 4.42 2.79 -2.69
C ALA A 60 4.89 1.39 -3.08
N GLY A 61 4.01 0.41 -2.96
CA GLY A 61 4.28 -0.97 -3.35
C GLY A 61 3.58 -1.32 -4.65
N LYS A 62 4.29 -2.04 -5.53
CA LYS A 62 3.74 -2.68 -6.72
C LYS A 62 3.57 -4.17 -6.43
N PHE A 63 2.36 -4.67 -6.67
CA PHE A 63 1.97 -6.04 -6.40
C PHE A 63 1.42 -6.70 -7.65
N LEU A 64 1.67 -8.00 -7.77
CA LEU A 64 1.00 -8.87 -8.72
C LEU A 64 -0.25 -9.42 -8.03
N CYS A 65 -1.41 -9.22 -8.64
CA CYS A 65 -2.70 -9.60 -8.08
C CYS A 65 -3.51 -10.39 -9.10
N ARG A 66 -4.49 -11.16 -8.61
CA ARG A 66 -5.50 -11.83 -9.43
C ARG A 66 -6.91 -11.52 -8.93
N PRO A 67 -7.94 -11.56 -9.77
CA PRO A 67 -9.31 -11.42 -9.31
C PRO A 67 -9.65 -12.52 -8.30
N ALA A 68 -10.27 -12.15 -7.18
CA ALA A 68 -10.68 -13.07 -6.11
C ALA A 68 -12.15 -13.52 -6.22
N SER A 69 -12.79 -13.28 -7.37
CA SER A 69 -14.18 -13.67 -7.62
C SER A 69 -14.32 -15.17 -7.91
N PRO A 70 -15.39 -15.82 -7.43
CA PRO A 70 -15.65 -17.24 -7.69
C PRO A 70 -15.96 -17.53 -9.17
N ASP A 71 -16.55 -16.57 -9.90
CA ASP A 71 -16.96 -16.70 -11.30
C ASP A 71 -15.89 -16.22 -12.29
N ASN A 72 -14.61 -16.29 -11.91
CA ASN A 72 -13.52 -15.80 -12.77
C ASN A 72 -13.24 -16.81 -13.90
N ASP A 73 -13.66 -16.48 -15.12
CA ASP A 73 -13.41 -17.26 -16.34
C ASP A 73 -11.91 -17.47 -16.64
N ASN A 74 -11.01 -16.70 -16.02
CA ASN A 74 -9.57 -16.93 -16.12
C ASN A 74 -8.84 -16.67 -14.78
N PRO A 75 -8.71 -17.69 -13.91
CA PRO A 75 -8.03 -17.58 -12.62
C PRO A 75 -6.52 -17.29 -12.72
N ASN A 76 -5.95 -17.39 -13.92
CA ASN A 76 -4.55 -17.10 -14.21
C ASN A 76 -4.33 -15.68 -14.76
N SER A 77 -5.38 -14.86 -14.88
CA SER A 77 -5.21 -13.45 -15.26
C SER A 77 -4.56 -12.68 -14.12
N LEU A 78 -3.29 -12.31 -14.33
CA LEU A 78 -2.51 -11.53 -13.39
C LEU A 78 -2.52 -10.06 -13.80
N SER A 79 -2.65 -9.18 -12.81
CA SER A 79 -2.70 -7.72 -12.97
C SER A 79 -1.77 -7.05 -11.98
N PHE A 80 -1.33 -5.82 -12.28
CA PHE A 80 -0.55 -5.02 -11.34
C PHE A 80 -1.45 -4.11 -10.51
N MET A 81 -1.25 -4.13 -9.19
CA MET A 81 -1.88 -3.19 -8.25
C MET A 81 -0.80 -2.34 -7.58
N ARG A 82 -1.05 -1.03 -7.45
CA ARG A 82 -0.21 -0.13 -6.64
C ARG A 82 -0.92 0.23 -5.35
N ILE A 83 -0.27 -0.02 -4.23
CA ILE A 83 -0.78 0.33 -2.89
C ILE A 83 0.11 1.45 -2.34
N TYR A 84 -0.52 2.54 -1.94
CA TYR A 84 0.15 3.67 -1.29
C TYR A 84 -0.23 3.69 0.19
N LYS A 85 0.78 3.77 1.06
CA LYS A 85 0.61 3.87 2.50
C LYS A 85 1.36 5.10 3.00
N GLN A 86 0.66 6.01 3.64
CA GLN A 86 1.30 7.11 4.35
C GLN A 86 2.12 6.55 5.52
N ILE A 87 3.35 7.04 5.68
CA ILE A 87 4.29 6.61 6.72
C ILE A 87 4.67 7.81 7.59
N PRO A 88 5.22 7.61 8.80
CA PRO A 88 5.75 8.70 9.61
C PRO A 88 6.84 9.47 8.85
N ILE A 89 6.93 10.78 9.09
CA ILE A 89 8.06 11.58 8.62
C ILE A 89 9.31 11.24 9.42
N ALA A 90 10.48 11.55 8.85
CA ALA A 90 11.74 11.30 9.52
C ALA A 90 11.83 12.08 10.85
N GLY A 91 12.12 11.39 11.94
CA GLY A 91 12.19 11.94 13.30
C GLY A 91 10.87 11.86 14.10
N THR A 92 9.77 11.41 13.49
CA THR A 92 8.50 11.15 14.20
C THR A 92 8.15 9.67 14.24
N GLU A 93 9.09 8.79 13.93
CA GLU A 93 8.88 7.36 14.01
C GLU A 93 8.59 6.97 15.46
N PHE A 94 7.48 6.25 15.68
CA PHE A 94 7.20 5.71 17.01
C PHE A 94 8.29 4.69 17.39
N THR A 95 9.02 4.95 18.47
CA THR A 95 9.79 3.91 19.17
C THR A 95 8.82 2.83 19.64
N LYS A 96 9.20 1.56 19.43
CA LYS A 96 8.42 0.39 19.86
C LYS A 96 8.06 0.51 21.35
N ALA A 97 6.86 0.04 21.71
CA ALA A 97 6.34 0.09 23.08
C ALA A 97 7.34 -0.23 24.21
N PRO A 98 8.22 -1.25 24.14
CA PRO A 98 9.17 -1.54 25.22
C PRO A 98 10.24 -0.45 25.47
N MET A 99 10.43 0.53 24.58
CA MET A 99 11.34 1.67 24.81
C MET A 99 10.69 2.85 25.56
N ARG A 100 9.36 2.85 25.79
CA ARG A 100 8.65 3.95 26.44
C ARG A 100 8.53 3.83 27.96
N ALA A 101 8.95 2.69 28.52
CA ALA A 101 8.80 2.38 29.95
C ALA A 101 10.13 2.47 30.73
N ALA A 102 11.08 3.26 30.24
CA ALA A 102 12.35 3.54 30.91
C ALA A 102 12.29 4.90 31.62
#